data_AF-A0A836TH58-F1
#
_entry.id   AF-A0A836TH58-F1
#
_cell.length_a   1.000
_cell.length_b   1.000
_cell.length_c   1.000
_cell.angle_alpha   90.00
_cell.angle_beta   90.00
_cell.angle_gamma   90.00
#
_symmetry.space_group_name_H-M   'P 1'
#
loop_
_entity.id
_entity.type
_entity.pdbx_description
1 polymer ?
#
loop_
_entity_poly.entity_id
_entity_poly.type
_entity_poly.pdbx_seq_one_letter_code
_entity_poly.pdbx_strand_id
1 'polypeptide(L)'
;MWVLFKAKAKIIAVAVLSAYVMPATVVAEEQYVGIEEIEVISTTPLQGVGLPVEQIPAAVQAVKGKDLAQQKSTSVADYMNNNLTGITVNETQNNPYQPDILFRGFTASPL
;
A
#
# COMPACT_ATOMS: atom_id res chain seq x y z
N MET A 1 47.62 -19.84 -68.13
CA MET A 1 47.87 -19.10 -66.87
C MET A 1 46.74 -18.13 -66.46
N TRP A 2 45.71 -17.85 -67.27
CA TRP A 2 44.72 -16.80 -66.95
C TRP A 2 43.40 -17.29 -66.32
N VAL A 3 43.03 -18.56 -66.57
CA VAL A 3 41.79 -19.19 -66.05
C VAL A 3 41.87 -19.52 -64.55
N LEU A 4 43.08 -19.86 -64.06
CA LEU A 4 43.33 -20.23 -62.66
C LEU A 4 43.16 -19.04 -61.69
N PHE A 5 43.42 -17.80 -62.12
CA PHE A 5 43.28 -16.62 -61.27
C PHE A 5 41.80 -16.23 -61.06
N LYS A 6 40.97 -16.32 -62.12
CA LYS A 6 39.51 -16.09 -62.02
C LYS A 6 38.82 -17.12 -61.13
N ALA A 7 39.30 -18.36 -61.10
CA ALA A 7 38.75 -19.42 -60.25
C ALA A 7 38.98 -19.13 -58.75
N LYS A 8 40.16 -18.67 -58.37
CA LYS A 8 40.45 -18.29 -56.97
C LYS A 8 39.62 -17.10 -56.50
N ALA A 9 39.41 -16.10 -57.35
CA ALA A 9 38.56 -14.94 -57.04
C ALA A 9 37.08 -15.33 -56.85
N LYS A 10 36.56 -16.28 -57.64
CA LYS A 10 35.19 -16.79 -57.47
C LYS A 10 35.01 -17.58 -56.17
N ILE A 11 36.02 -18.36 -55.76
CA ILE A 11 35.97 -19.13 -54.50
C ILE A 11 35.95 -18.16 -53.30
N ILE A 12 36.75 -17.10 -53.33
CA ILE A 12 36.75 -16.07 -52.29
C ILE A 12 35.40 -15.34 -52.23
N ALA A 13 34.81 -15.02 -53.40
CA ALA A 13 33.50 -14.39 -53.45
C ALA A 13 32.37 -15.27 -52.88
N VAL A 14 32.41 -16.59 -53.15
CA VAL A 14 31.43 -17.55 -52.58
C VAL A 14 31.60 -17.68 -51.06
N ALA A 15 32.82 -17.66 -50.55
CA ALA A 15 33.07 -17.70 -49.11
C ALA A 15 32.52 -16.45 -48.39
N VAL A 16 32.72 -15.25 -48.96
CA VAL A 16 32.19 -13.99 -48.40
C VAL A 16 30.67 -13.95 -48.47
N LEU A 17 30.07 -14.44 -49.56
CA LEU A 17 28.61 -14.57 -49.67
C LEU A 17 28.05 -15.55 -48.64
N SER A 18 28.70 -16.69 -48.39
CA SER A 18 28.23 -17.66 -47.39
C SER A 18 28.27 -17.13 -45.96
N ALA A 19 29.22 -16.23 -45.64
CA ALA A 19 29.29 -15.57 -44.34
C ALA A 19 28.17 -14.54 -44.13
N TYR A 20 27.57 -14.02 -45.21
CA TYR A 20 26.49 -13.03 -45.15
C TYR A 20 25.10 -13.66 -44.98
N VAL A 21 24.95 -14.98 -45.14
CA VAL A 21 23.65 -15.69 -45.03
C VAL A 21 23.51 -16.44 -43.70
N MET A 22 24.22 -16.04 -42.65
CA MET A 22 23.93 -16.55 -41.31
C MET A 22 22.81 -15.72 -40.68
N PRO A 23 21.57 -16.24 -40.51
CA PRO A 23 20.59 -15.58 -39.69
C PRO A 23 21.09 -15.61 -38.23
N ALA A 24 21.27 -14.45 -37.63
CA ALA A 24 21.46 -14.35 -36.19
C ALA A 24 20.15 -14.80 -35.52
N THR A 25 20.09 -16.04 -35.05
CA THR A 25 18.97 -16.49 -34.22
C THR A 25 19.12 -15.83 -32.85
N VAL A 26 18.35 -14.78 -32.61
CA VAL A 26 18.20 -14.17 -31.28
C VAL A 26 17.33 -15.13 -30.46
N VAL A 27 17.94 -15.85 -29.52
CA VAL A 27 17.20 -16.61 -28.51
C VAL A 27 16.93 -15.65 -27.36
N ALA A 28 15.68 -15.22 -27.20
CA ALA A 28 15.26 -14.49 -26.02
C ALA A 28 15.10 -15.48 -24.86
N GLU A 29 15.89 -15.32 -23.80
CA GLU A 29 15.64 -15.99 -22.52
C GLU A 29 14.42 -15.34 -21.86
N GLU A 30 13.31 -16.08 -21.76
CA GLU A 30 12.18 -15.66 -20.94
C GLU A 30 12.55 -15.82 -19.46
N GLN A 31 13.12 -14.76 -18.87
CA GLN A 31 13.32 -14.69 -17.43
C GLN A 31 11.97 -14.57 -16.75
N TYR A 32 11.50 -15.66 -16.13
CA TYR A 32 10.31 -15.66 -15.30
C TYR A 32 10.60 -14.87 -14.03
N VAL A 33 10.17 -13.61 -13.98
CA VAL A 33 10.16 -12.82 -12.74
C VAL A 33 9.07 -13.39 -11.86
N GLY A 34 9.45 -14.17 -10.85
CA GLY A 34 8.52 -14.63 -9.82
C GLY A 34 7.89 -13.43 -9.14
N ILE A 35 6.59 -13.23 -9.36
CA ILE A 35 5.82 -12.23 -8.64
C ILE A 35 5.53 -12.76 -7.24
N GLU A 36 5.82 -11.95 -6.22
CA GLU A 36 5.48 -12.27 -4.84
C GLU A 36 3.98 -12.06 -4.63
N GLU A 37 3.32 -13.05 -4.02
CA GLU A 37 1.88 -12.99 -3.76
C GLU A 37 1.60 -11.99 -2.63
N ILE A 38 0.96 -10.87 -2.97
CA ILE A 38 0.54 -9.86 -1.99
C ILE A 38 -0.87 -10.24 -1.51
N GLU A 39 -0.95 -10.84 -0.32
CA GLU A 39 -2.23 -11.08 0.35
C GLU A 39 -2.72 -9.77 1.01
N VAL A 40 -3.65 -9.09 0.34
CA VAL A 40 -4.31 -7.90 0.88
C VAL A 40 -5.48 -8.33 1.74
N ILE A 41 -5.26 -8.44 3.05
CA ILE A 41 -6.33 -8.65 4.03
C ILE A 41 -7.06 -7.32 4.21
N SER A 42 -8.25 -7.20 3.61
CA SER A 42 -9.16 -6.08 3.86
C SER A 42 -10.07 -6.42 5.03
N THR A 43 -10.15 -5.55 6.03
CA THR A 43 -11.23 -5.62 7.01
C THR A 43 -12.52 -5.22 6.30
N THR A 44 -13.57 -6.03 6.41
CA THR A 44 -14.91 -5.59 6.02
C THR A 44 -15.19 -4.25 6.67
N PRO A 45 -15.56 -3.20 5.90
CA PRO A 45 -15.93 -1.92 6.47
C PRO A 45 -16.99 -2.15 7.54
N LEU A 46 -16.87 -1.45 8.67
CA LEU A 46 -17.88 -1.51 9.71
C LEU A 46 -19.26 -1.25 9.11
N GLN A 47 -20.30 -1.97 9.57
CA GLN A 47 -21.66 -1.73 9.09
C GLN A 47 -22.03 -0.26 9.29
N GLY A 48 -22.37 0.43 8.21
CA GLY A 48 -22.70 1.87 8.21
C GLY A 48 -21.58 2.81 7.73
N VAL A 49 -20.39 2.30 7.37
CA VAL A 49 -19.36 3.13 6.70
C VAL A 49 -19.89 3.64 5.37
N GLY A 50 -19.93 4.96 5.21
CA GLY A 50 -20.44 5.64 4.01
C GLY A 50 -21.92 6.03 4.06
N LEU A 51 -22.65 5.63 5.11
CA LEU A 51 -24.01 6.14 5.33
C LEU A 51 -23.97 7.56 5.94
N PRO A 52 -24.91 8.44 5.58
CA PRO A 52 -25.08 9.70 6.29
C PRO A 52 -25.49 9.42 7.75
N VAL A 53 -25.08 10.30 8.67
CA VAL A 53 -25.26 10.09 10.13
C VAL A 53 -26.74 9.92 10.50
N GLU A 54 -27.64 10.56 9.75
CA GLU A 54 -29.09 10.50 9.96
C GLU A 54 -29.69 9.11 9.69
N GLN A 55 -28.97 8.24 8.99
CA GLN A 55 -29.40 6.87 8.69
C GLN A 55 -28.82 5.83 9.66
N ILE A 56 -28.02 6.26 10.64
CA ILE A 56 -27.40 5.36 11.62
C ILE A 56 -28.32 5.31 12.86
N PRO A 57 -28.93 4.16 13.20
CA PRO A 57 -29.82 4.03 14.36
C PRO A 57 -29.04 3.88 15.67
N ALA A 58 -28.02 4.71 15.89
CA ALA A 58 -27.17 4.72 17.08
C ALA A 58 -26.74 6.15 17.43
N ALA A 59 -26.33 6.35 18.69
CA ALA A 59 -25.79 7.63 19.14
C ALA A 59 -24.38 7.83 18.56
N VAL A 60 -24.25 8.67 17.54
CA VAL A 60 -22.98 9.05 16.91
C VAL A 60 -22.54 10.40 17.43
N GLN A 61 -21.28 10.50 17.85
CA GLN A 61 -20.64 11.76 18.21
C GLN A 61 -19.42 11.94 17.32
N ALA A 62 -19.37 13.04 16.57
CA ALA A 62 -18.28 13.35 15.66
C ALA A 62 -17.56 14.62 16.13
N VAL A 63 -16.24 14.53 16.24
CA VAL A 63 -15.39 15.66 16.63
C VAL A 63 -14.51 16.04 15.45
N LYS A 64 -14.45 17.33 15.10
CA LYS A 64 -13.59 17.82 14.02
C LYS A 64 -12.30 18.40 14.61
N GLY A 65 -11.19 18.28 13.89
CA GLY A 65 -9.89 18.80 14.35
C GLY A 65 -9.90 20.28 14.75
N LYS A 66 -10.73 21.10 14.09
CA LYS A 66 -10.92 22.52 14.45
C LYS A 66 -11.52 22.70 15.85
N ASP A 67 -12.39 21.79 16.29
CA ASP A 67 -13.08 21.88 17.58
C ASP A 67 -12.11 21.50 18.71
N LEU A 68 -11.23 20.50 18.48
CA LEU A 68 -10.12 20.19 19.39
C LEU A 68 -9.16 21.39 19.53
N ALA A 69 -8.81 22.02 18.41
CA ALA A 69 -7.88 23.15 18.40
C ALA A 69 -8.44 24.39 19.12
N GLN A 70 -9.75 24.63 19.03
CA GLN A 70 -10.42 25.75 19.71
C GLN A 70 -10.41 25.60 21.24
N GLN A 71 -10.59 24.38 21.75
CA GLN A 71 -10.58 24.11 23.18
C GLN A 71 -9.19 24.22 23.81
N LYS A 72 -8.12 24.12 23.00
CA LYS A 72 -6.73 24.06 23.48
C LYS A 72 -6.48 22.93 24.48
N SER A 73 -7.19 21.81 24.33
CA SER A 73 -6.94 20.61 25.12
C SER A 73 -5.52 20.11 24.92
N THR A 74 -4.89 19.66 26.00
CA THR A 74 -3.53 19.11 25.99
C THR A 74 -3.47 17.70 25.40
N SER A 75 -4.61 16.98 25.38
CA SER A 75 -4.74 15.65 24.78
C SER A 75 -6.14 15.44 24.19
N VAL A 76 -6.27 14.45 23.30
CA VAL A 76 -7.58 14.01 22.80
C VAL A 76 -8.42 13.44 23.97
N ALA A 77 -7.78 12.75 24.90
CA ALA A 77 -8.39 12.23 26.12
C ALA A 77 -9.09 13.32 26.95
N ASP A 78 -8.45 14.47 27.14
CA ASP A 78 -9.04 15.61 27.84
C ASP A 78 -10.29 16.15 27.11
N TYR A 79 -10.24 16.27 25.78
CA TYR A 79 -11.41 16.65 25.00
C TYR A 79 -12.56 15.66 25.17
N MET A 80 -12.27 14.35 25.11
CA MET A 80 -13.26 13.29 25.27
C MET A 80 -13.95 13.38 26.63
N ASN A 81 -13.20 13.56 27.71
CA ASN A 81 -13.73 13.60 29.07
C ASN A 81 -14.62 14.83 29.33
N ASN A 82 -14.34 15.96 28.68
CA ASN A 82 -15.07 17.22 28.90
C ASN A 82 -16.27 17.42 27.95
N ASN A 83 -16.28 16.80 26.77
CA ASN A 83 -17.27 17.11 25.73
C ASN A 83 -18.09 15.91 25.25
N LEU A 84 -17.57 14.70 25.37
CA LEU A 84 -18.27 13.52 24.85
C LEU A 84 -19.15 12.89 25.92
N THR A 85 -20.36 12.56 25.51
CA THR A 85 -21.36 11.96 26.40
C THR A 85 -21.15 10.46 26.52
N GLY A 86 -21.20 9.95 27.75
CA GLY A 86 -21.09 8.52 28.05
C GLY A 86 -19.68 7.94 27.89
N ILE A 87 -18.68 8.82 27.84
CA ILE A 87 -17.26 8.50 27.84
C ILE A 87 -16.65 9.05 29.13
N THR A 88 -15.83 8.24 29.78
CA THR A 88 -14.94 8.69 30.86
C THR A 88 -13.54 8.20 30.55
N VAL A 89 -12.56 9.08 30.71
CA VAL A 89 -11.16 8.76 30.46
C VAL A 89 -10.41 8.70 31.78
N ASN A 90 -9.70 7.60 32.01
CA ASN A 90 -8.85 7.40 33.17
C ASN A 90 -7.39 7.27 32.72
N GLU A 91 -6.51 8.08 33.29
CA GLU A 91 -5.08 8.04 32.99
C GLU A 91 -4.37 7.16 34.03
N THR A 92 -4.17 5.89 33.71
CA THR A 92 -3.47 4.96 34.58
C THR A 92 -2.00 5.40 34.72
N GLN A 93 -1.53 5.54 35.96
CA GLN A 93 -0.19 6.04 36.30
C GLN A 93 0.14 7.46 35.80
N ASN A 94 -0.87 8.33 35.62
CA ASN A 94 -0.68 9.71 35.15
C ASN A 94 0.03 9.77 33.78
N ASN A 95 -0.20 8.76 32.93
CA ASN A 95 0.33 8.69 31.57
C ASN A 95 -0.76 9.01 30.53
N PRO A 96 -0.75 10.22 29.93
CA PRO A 96 -1.76 10.63 28.95
C PRO A 96 -1.65 9.88 27.61
N TYR A 97 -0.59 9.09 27.40
CA TYR A 97 -0.40 8.27 26.20
C TYR A 97 -0.94 6.85 26.33
N GLN A 98 -1.38 6.45 27.53
CA GLN A 98 -2.00 5.15 27.79
C GLN A 98 -3.28 5.30 28.62
N PRO A 99 -4.30 6.03 28.12
CA PRO A 99 -5.55 6.19 28.83
C PRO A 99 -6.45 4.95 28.69
N ASP A 100 -7.16 4.63 29.77
CA ASP A 100 -8.30 3.72 29.77
C ASP A 100 -9.57 4.50 29.42
N ILE A 101 -10.32 4.00 28.44
CA ILE A 101 -11.57 4.61 27.99
C ILE A 101 -12.74 3.77 28.50
N LEU A 102 -13.56 4.35 29.37
CA LEU A 102 -14.82 3.75 29.80
C LEU A 102 -15.96 4.30 28.94
N PHE A 103 -16.57 3.45 28.14
CA PHE A 103 -17.73 3.79 27.31
C PHE A 103 -18.94 2.97 27.74
N ARG A 104 -19.96 3.64 28.28
CA ARG A 104 -21.24 3.01 28.69
C ARG A 104 -21.07 1.72 29.53
N GLY A 105 -20.09 1.70 30.44
CA GLY A 105 -19.82 0.57 31.33
C GLY A 105 -18.81 -0.46 30.79
N PHE A 106 -18.31 -0.30 29.57
CA PHE A 106 -17.26 -1.15 28.99
C PHE A 106 -15.93 -0.40 28.97
N THR A 107 -14.85 -1.07 29.37
CA THR A 107 -13.52 -0.49 29.39
C THR A 107 -12.72 -0.96 28.18
N ALA A 108 -12.15 0.00 27.45
CA ALA A 108 -11.08 -0.23 26.49
C ALA A 108 -9.77 0.25 27.13
N SER A 109 -8.89 -0.70 27.45
CA SER A 109 -7.58 -0.42 28.04
C SER A 109 -6.47 -0.84 27.06
N PRO A 110 -5.37 -0.08 26.98
CA PRO A 110 -4.18 -0.46 26.22
C PRO A 110 -3.24 -1.43 26.97
N LEU A 111 -3.53 -1.80 28.23
CA LEU A 111 -2.71 -2.67 29.09
C LEU A 111 -3.35 -4.02 29.39
#